data_AF-A0A9E1VVE3-F1
#
_entry.id   AF-A0A9E1VVE3-F1
#
_cell.length_a   1.000
_cell.length_b   1.000
_cell.length_c   1.000
_cell.angle_alpha   90.00
_cell.angle_beta   90.00
_cell.angle_gamma   90.00
#
_symmetry.space_group_name_H-M   'P 1'
#
loop_
_entity.id
_entity.type
_entity.pdbx_description
1 polymer ?
#
loop_
_entity_poly.entity_id
_entity_poly.type
_entity_poly.pdbx_seq_one_letter_code
_entity_poly.pdbx_strand_id
1 'polypeptide(L)'
;MKNHGLLTVGRDSAEAFYLLFTLENACKIQVDVMASDAEQIIPIRNAIANVEPFSLLDKANAGDPDNYLPQNWQALIRMLDHEDQSFRQ
;
A
#
# COMPACT_ATOMS: atom_id res chain seq x y z
N MET A 1 -3.33 -11.90 -9.89
CA MET A 1 -3.46 -13.29 -10.37
C MET A 1 -4.90 -13.74 -10.16
N LYS A 2 -5.61 -14.18 -11.20
CA LYS A 2 -7.01 -14.60 -11.03
C LYS A 2 -7.06 -15.87 -10.18
N ASN A 3 -7.91 -15.88 -9.14
CA ASN A 3 -8.14 -17.04 -8.27
C ASN A 3 -6.92 -17.52 -7.45
N HIS A 4 -5.97 -16.64 -7.13
CA HIS A 4 -4.78 -17.02 -6.36
C HIS A 4 -4.49 -16.04 -5.24
N GLY A 5 -4.18 -14.79 -5.59
CA GLY A 5 -3.82 -13.77 -4.61
C GLY A 5 -3.15 -12.55 -5.21
N LEU A 6 -2.47 -11.83 -4.34
CA LEU A 6 -1.76 -10.59 -4.63
C LEU A 6 -0.28 -10.86 -4.93
N LEU A 7 0.31 -10.03 -5.77
CA LEU A 7 1.74 -10.02 -6.04
C LEU A 7 2.16 -8.55 -6.22
N THR A 8 3.18 -8.14 -5.50
CA THR A 8 3.82 -6.83 -5.65
C THR A 8 5.31 -7.02 -5.81
N VAL A 9 5.95 -6.04 -6.45
CA VAL A 9 7.40 -5.96 -6.60
C VAL A 9 7.81 -4.51 -6.34
N GLY A 10 8.95 -4.32 -5.69
CA GLY A 10 9.54 -3.03 -5.39
C GLY A 10 11.06 -3.07 -5.60
N ARG A 11 11.71 -1.91 -5.57
CA ARG A 11 13.17 -1.76 -5.66
C ARG A 11 13.88 -2.40 -4.46
N ASP A 12 13.22 -2.42 -3.31
CA ASP A 12 13.65 -3.08 -2.08
C ASP A 12 12.44 -3.68 -1.32
N SER A 13 12.73 -4.32 -0.19
CA SER A 13 11.71 -4.94 0.67
C SER A 13 10.72 -3.94 1.26
N ALA A 14 11.16 -2.70 1.54
CA ALA A 14 10.31 -1.68 2.14
C ALA A 14 9.24 -1.21 1.16
N GLU A 15 9.63 -0.94 -0.08
CA GLU A 15 8.69 -0.59 -1.15
C GLU A 15 7.76 -1.76 -1.49
N ALA A 16 8.31 -2.98 -1.65
CA ALA A 16 7.51 -4.15 -1.96
C ALA A 16 6.43 -4.41 -0.89
N PHE A 17 6.80 -4.28 0.39
CA PHE A 17 5.88 -4.38 1.51
C PHE A 17 4.84 -3.27 1.51
N TYR A 18 5.24 -2.01 1.30
CA TYR A 18 4.30 -0.89 1.26
C TYR A 18 3.24 -1.08 0.17
N LEU A 19 3.66 -1.46 -1.04
CA LEU A 19 2.76 -1.74 -2.15
C LEU A 19 1.83 -2.91 -1.81
N LEU A 20 2.34 -3.97 -1.18
CA LEU A 20 1.54 -5.12 -0.76
C LEU A 20 0.49 -4.71 0.27
N PHE A 21 0.89 -4.01 1.32
CA PHE A 21 0.01 -3.52 2.39
C PHE A 21 -1.09 -2.61 1.84
N THR A 22 -0.74 -1.69 0.94
CA THR A 22 -1.70 -0.79 0.31
C THR A 22 -2.71 -1.57 -0.55
N LEU A 23 -2.23 -2.52 -1.36
CA LEU A 23 -3.09 -3.35 -2.19
C LEU A 23 -4.01 -4.26 -1.37
N GLU A 24 -3.50 -4.87 -0.31
CA GLU A 24 -4.28 -5.69 0.62
C GLU A 24 -5.40 -4.87 1.27
N ASN A 25 -5.10 -3.67 1.78
CA ASN A 25 -6.11 -2.81 2.39
C ASN A 25 -7.14 -2.31 1.37
N ALA A 26 -6.73 -1.99 0.14
CA ALA A 26 -7.67 -1.64 -0.92
C ALA A 26 -8.65 -2.80 -1.21
N CYS A 27 -8.17 -4.04 -1.26
CA CYS A 27 -9.02 -5.22 -1.41
C CYS A 27 -9.98 -5.42 -0.23
N LYS A 28 -9.50 -5.25 1.02
CA LYS A 28 -10.36 -5.32 2.22
C LYS A 28 -11.47 -4.28 2.17
N ILE A 29 -11.12 -3.01 1.94
CA ILE A 29 -12.09 -1.91 1.82
C ILE A 29 -13.10 -2.20 0.71
N GLN A 30 -12.65 -2.70 -0.45
CA GLN A 30 -13.55 -3.04 -1.55
C GLN A 30 -14.58 -4.10 -1.13
N VAL A 31 -14.14 -5.16 -0.43
CA VAL A 31 -15.05 -6.21 0.06
C VAL A 31 -16.03 -5.63 1.09
N ASP A 32 -15.55 -4.84 2.05
CA ASP A 32 -16.40 -4.23 3.08
C ASP A 32 -17.46 -3.30 2.48
N VAL A 33 -17.06 -2.45 1.51
CA VAL A 33 -17.98 -1.56 0.81
C VAL A 33 -19.02 -2.36 0.02
N MET A 34 -18.60 -3.37 -0.74
CA MET A 34 -19.51 -4.21 -1.54
C MET A 34 -20.46 -5.03 -0.68
N ALA A 35 -20.08 -5.36 0.56
CA ALA A 35 -20.92 -6.08 1.52
C ALA A 35 -21.83 -5.17 2.35
N SER A 36 -21.71 -3.84 2.24
CA SER A 36 -22.40 -2.89 3.11
C SER A 36 -23.87 -2.61 2.76
N ASP A 37 -24.38 -3.14 1.63
CA ASP A 37 -25.67 -2.81 1.01
C ASP A 37 -25.90 -1.31 0.70
N ALA A 38 -24.90 -0.45 0.94
CA ALA A 38 -24.94 0.97 0.60
C ALA A 38 -24.71 1.21 -0.89
N GLU A 39 -25.21 2.33 -1.40
CA GLU A 39 -24.90 2.77 -2.77
C GLU A 39 -23.39 3.02 -2.91
N GLN A 40 -22.76 2.32 -3.86
CA GLN A 40 -21.33 2.47 -4.12
C GLN A 40 -21.06 3.76 -4.90
N ILE A 41 -20.43 4.72 -4.23
CA ILE A 41 -20.00 5.98 -4.87
C ILE A 41 -18.65 5.77 -5.54
N ILE A 42 -18.64 5.73 -6.87
CA ILE A 42 -17.41 5.73 -7.66
C ILE A 42 -17.06 7.18 -8.02
N PRO A 43 -15.88 7.70 -7.63
CA PRO A 43 -15.47 9.05 -8.01
C PRO A 43 -15.44 9.24 -9.53
N ILE A 44 -15.74 10.45 -9.99
CA ILE A 44 -15.63 10.78 -11.42
C ILE A 44 -14.19 10.58 -11.90
N ARG A 45 -14.01 10.21 -13.18
CA ARG A 45 -12.68 9.93 -13.75
C ARG A 45 -11.65 11.03 -13.51
N ASN A 46 -12.06 12.30 -13.57
CA ASN A 46 -11.17 13.43 -13.32
C ASN A 46 -10.64 13.45 -11.88
N ALA A 47 -11.49 13.12 -10.89
CA ALA A 47 -11.06 13.03 -9.50
C ALA A 47 -10.05 11.89 -9.28
N ILE A 48 -10.24 10.76 -9.97
CA ILE A 48 -9.30 9.63 -9.94
C ILE A 48 -7.97 10.02 -10.59
N ALA A 49 -8.01 10.64 -11.77
CA ALA A 49 -6.81 11.10 -12.47
C ALA A 49 -6.03 12.17 -11.66
N ASN A 50 -6.71 12.99 -10.87
CA ASN A 50 -6.05 13.99 -10.02
C ASN A 50 -5.30 13.41 -8.83
N VAL A 51 -5.62 12.18 -8.38
CA VAL A 51 -4.92 11.52 -7.27
C VAL A 51 -3.79 10.60 -7.72
N GLU A 52 -3.82 10.12 -8.96
CA GLU A 52 -2.81 9.22 -9.54
C GLU A 52 -1.36 9.74 -9.41
N PRO A 53 -1.05 11.04 -9.68
CA PRO A 53 0.29 11.60 -9.55
C PRO A 53 0.87 11.59 -8.12
N PHE A 54 0.01 11.45 -7.12
CA PHE A 54 0.41 11.37 -5.71
C PHE A 54 0.68 9.93 -5.26
N SER A 55 0.40 8.94 -6.11
CA SER A 55 0.69 7.54 -5.82
C SER A 55 2.19 7.28 -5.76
N LEU A 56 2.61 6.30 -4.96
CA LEU A 56 4.02 5.89 -4.93
C LEU A 56 4.50 5.23 -6.24
N LEU A 57 3.58 4.79 -7.09
CA LEU A 57 3.90 4.23 -8.42
C LEU A 57 4.52 5.30 -9.32
N ASP A 58 3.99 6.54 -9.27
CA ASP A 58 4.57 7.67 -10.00
C ASP A 58 5.83 8.22 -9.30
N LYS A 59 5.88 8.19 -7.96
CA LYS A 59 7.11 8.53 -7.21
C LYS A 59 8.25 7.52 -7.41
N ALA A 60 7.99 6.31 -7.91
CA ALA A 60 9.02 5.32 -8.18
C ALA A 60 10.09 5.83 -9.17
N ASN A 61 9.68 6.68 -10.11
CA ASN A 61 10.59 7.35 -11.06
C ASN A 61 11.20 8.65 -10.52
N ALA A 62 10.54 9.31 -9.56
CA ALA A 62 10.99 10.58 -8.99
C ALA A 62 12.00 10.42 -7.84
N GLY A 63 12.11 9.21 -7.27
CA GLY A 63 12.78 8.98 -5.98
C GLY A 63 11.93 9.56 -4.86
N ASP A 64 11.63 8.79 -3.82
CA ASP A 64 10.74 9.18 -2.71
C ASP A 64 11.22 10.49 -2.03
N PRO A 65 10.73 11.67 -2.48
CA PRO A 65 11.41 12.93 -2.19
C PRO A 65 11.07 13.43 -0.79
N ASP A 66 9.97 12.92 -0.23
CA ASP A 66 9.48 13.21 1.12
C ASP A 66 10.01 12.20 2.15
N ASN A 67 10.87 11.26 1.72
CA ASN A 67 11.42 10.19 2.56
C ASN A 67 10.31 9.39 3.27
N TYR A 68 9.17 9.22 2.60
CA TYR A 68 7.97 8.59 3.15
C TYR A 68 8.15 7.09 3.38
N LEU A 69 8.70 6.36 2.41
CA LEU A 69 8.94 4.92 2.50
C LEU A 69 9.91 4.57 3.64
N PRO A 70 11.11 5.19 3.74
CA PRO A 70 12.02 4.88 4.84
C PRO A 70 11.42 5.20 6.22
N GLN A 71 10.67 6.30 6.35
CA GLN A 71 10.03 6.65 7.63
C GLN A 71 8.98 5.62 8.06
N ASN A 72 8.10 5.20 7.15
CA ASN A 72 7.09 4.17 7.44
C ASN A 72 7.74 2.82 7.72
N TRP A 73 8.76 2.45 6.94
CA TRP A 73 9.51 1.21 7.16
C TRP A 73 10.15 1.16 8.55
N GLN A 74 10.81 2.24 8.98
CA GLN A 74 11.40 2.30 10.32
C GLN A 74 10.35 2.19 11.42
N ALA A 75 9.13 2.70 11.21
CA ALA A 75 8.04 2.53 12.16
C ALA A 75 7.59 1.07 12.28
N LEU A 76 7.49 0.36 11.15
CA LEU A 76 7.15 -1.07 11.12
C LEU A 76 8.23 -1.93 11.77
N ILE A 77 9.51 -1.61 11.53
CA ILE A 77 10.62 -2.28 12.22
C ILE A 77 10.52 -2.06 13.73
N ARG A 78 10.29 -0.83 14.22
CA ARG A 78 10.10 -0.58 15.66
C ARG A 78 8.92 -1.35 16.26
N MET A 79 7.86 -1.55 15.49
CA MET A 79 6.72 -2.37 15.90
C MET A 79 7.14 -3.85 16.02
N LEU A 80 7.82 -4.38 15.01
CA LEU A 80 8.31 -5.76 15.03
C LEU A 80 9.30 -6.00 16.17
N ASP A 81 10.14 -5.03 16.49
CA ASP A 81 11.07 -5.07 17.65
C ASP A 81 10.38 -5.19 18.99
N HIS A 82 9.17 -4.66 19.08
CA HIS A 82 8.35 -4.74 20.26
C HIS A 82 7.65 -6.09 20.37
N GLU A 83 7.18 -6.62 19.24
CA GLU A 83 6.44 -7.89 19.16
C GLU A 83 7.36 -9.12 19.32
N ASP A 84 8.43 -9.19 18.52
CA ASP A 84 9.41 -10.28 18.57
C ASP A 84 10.72 -9.86 17.90
N GLN A 85 11.82 -9.84 18.66
CA GLN A 85 13.14 -9.46 18.15
C GLN A 85 13.86 -10.59 17.41
N SER A 86 13.32 -11.81 17.39
CA SER A 86 13.96 -12.97 16.78
C SER A 86 14.21 -12.82 15.27
N PHE A 87 13.43 -12.00 14.56
CA PHE A 87 13.58 -11.76 13.11
C PHE A 87 14.94 -11.15 12.70
N ARG A 88 15.71 -10.63 13.67
CA ARG A 88 17.06 -10.09 13.44
C ARG A 88 18.18 -11.11 13.50
N GLN A 89 17.91 -12.31 14.04
CA GLN A 89 18.89 -13.38 14.23
C GLN A 89 18.94 -14.28 13.00
#